data_AF-A0A5M9J656-F1
#
_entry.id   AF-A0A5M9J656-F1
#
_cell.length_a   1.000
_cell.length_b   1.000
_cell.length_c   1.000
_cell.angle_alpha   90.00
_cell.angle_beta   90.00
_cell.angle_gamma   90.00
#
_symmetry.space_group_name_H-M   'P 1'
#
loop_
_entity.id
_entity.type
_entity.pdbx_description
1 polymer ?
#
loop_
_entity_poly.entity_id
_entity_poly.type
_entity_poly.pdbx_seq_one_letter_code
_entity_poly.pdbx_strand_id
1 'polypeptide(L)'
;MDLSESGGFLPDSLPSPSPSNASVSSTSSNLPQPRTKPLRAGSAKEQAARRYVENKLLHVARRYTKKFEDPEEGDTVTGYVSMKEVANDLSEIIDVLWLSGTPNLQIPYLLNIALTMTTYPTKFPPAPATTFAVLRKLDHAFASLLKGEDYVTGEILPGFMSGRRAGMSQTDMVRCRSIVEDTRVMIVDVMSSEIEPQPETENGGKHDGDGGGGDELGNGADSMNLDGEDDSEYDNDELAMDIARVYESTMMELGERLESGPSIGIGHNDS
;
A
#
# COMPACT_ATOMS: atom_id res chain seq x y z
N MET A 1 -47.04 -16.47 60.94
CA MET A 1 -46.09 -16.85 59.86
C MET A 1 -46.68 -16.25 58.61
N ASP A 2 -46.14 -15.27 57.90
CA ASP A 2 -44.92 -14.44 57.89
C ASP A 2 -45.14 -13.58 56.61
N LEU A 3 -44.66 -12.37 56.35
CA LEU A 3 -43.83 -11.36 57.00
C LEU A 3 -44.08 -10.06 56.21
N SER A 4 -44.03 -8.94 56.92
CA SER A 4 -43.95 -7.56 56.42
C SER A 4 -42.67 -7.27 55.64
N GLU A 5 -42.78 -6.27 54.74
CA GLU A 5 -41.74 -5.35 54.23
C GLU A 5 -40.38 -5.90 53.76
N SER A 6 -39.98 -5.49 52.56
CA SER A 6 -38.67 -4.84 52.34
C SER A 6 -38.63 -4.18 50.95
N GLY A 7 -38.39 -2.87 50.93
CA GLY A 7 -38.14 -2.09 49.72
C GLY A 7 -36.86 -2.53 49.04
N GLY A 8 -36.92 -2.69 47.71
CA GLY A 8 -35.77 -2.90 46.86
C GLY A 8 -35.60 -1.69 45.94
N PHE A 9 -34.72 -0.77 46.32
CA PHE A 9 -34.12 0.17 45.36
C PHE A 9 -33.15 -0.65 44.50
N LEU A 10 -33.55 -1.00 43.27
CA LEU A 10 -32.60 -1.44 42.27
C LEU A 10 -32.05 -0.19 41.59
N PRO A 11 -30.73 0.05 41.61
CA PRO A 11 -30.13 1.21 40.95
C PRO A 11 -30.36 1.12 39.44
N ASP A 12 -30.61 2.27 38.81
CA ASP A 12 -30.62 2.44 37.36
C ASP A 12 -29.45 1.67 36.73
N SER A 13 -29.78 0.66 35.90
CA SER A 13 -28.80 0.06 35.02
C SER A 13 -28.29 1.15 34.10
N LEU A 14 -27.08 1.62 34.36
CA LEU A 14 -26.35 2.53 33.49
C LEU A 14 -26.36 1.93 32.07
N PRO A 15 -26.75 2.71 31.04
CA PRO A 15 -26.62 2.23 29.68
C PRO A 15 -25.14 1.90 29.43
N SER A 16 -24.89 0.68 28.98
CA SER A 16 -23.58 0.24 28.49
C SER A 16 -23.04 1.32 27.56
N PRO A 17 -21.76 1.72 27.68
CA PRO A 17 -21.19 2.65 26.71
C PRO A 17 -21.42 2.07 25.32
N SER A 18 -22.00 2.88 24.43
CA SER A 18 -22.12 2.55 23.02
C SER A 18 -20.77 2.06 22.53
N PRO A 19 -20.71 1.01 21.68
CA PRO A 19 -19.44 0.62 21.08
C PRO A 19 -18.87 1.88 20.44
N SER A 20 -17.74 2.34 20.99
CA SER A 20 -16.96 3.36 20.32
C SER A 20 -16.70 2.77 18.94
N ASN A 21 -17.26 3.40 17.91
CA ASN A 21 -16.61 3.35 16.62
C ASN A 21 -15.25 3.97 16.88
N ALA A 22 -14.27 3.14 17.28
CA ALA A 22 -12.89 3.46 17.07
C ALA A 22 -12.87 3.81 15.59
N SER A 23 -12.65 5.09 15.31
CA SER A 23 -12.25 5.51 13.98
C SER A 23 -11.18 4.50 13.59
N VAL A 24 -11.43 3.73 12.53
CA VAL A 24 -10.40 2.95 11.84
C VAL A 24 -9.44 3.97 11.24
N SER A 25 -8.68 4.61 12.13
CA SER A 25 -7.58 5.49 11.81
C SER A 25 -6.39 4.57 11.61
N SER A 26 -6.43 3.80 10.54
CA SER A 26 -5.36 2.87 10.20
C SER A 26 -5.40 2.64 8.70
N THR A 27 -4.49 3.32 8.01
CA THR A 27 -3.87 2.80 6.78
C THR A 27 -4.85 2.36 5.68
N SER A 28 -5.85 3.18 5.35
CA SER A 28 -6.60 2.94 4.11
C SER A 28 -5.64 3.05 2.93
N SER A 29 -5.60 2.04 2.08
CA SER A 29 -4.75 1.98 0.89
C SER A 29 -5.03 3.11 -0.14
N ASN A 30 -6.05 3.95 0.08
CA ASN A 30 -6.52 4.99 -0.84
C ASN A 30 -6.80 4.43 -2.25
N LEU A 31 -7.09 3.13 -2.35
CA LEU A 31 -7.54 2.51 -3.58
C LEU A 31 -8.97 2.97 -3.91
N PRO A 32 -9.30 3.18 -5.20
CA PRO A 32 -10.65 3.55 -5.59
C PRO A 32 -11.63 2.41 -5.31
N GLN A 33 -12.92 2.72 -5.19
CA GLN A 33 -13.93 1.66 -5.09
C GLN A 33 -13.95 0.84 -6.40
N PRO A 34 -13.76 -0.49 -6.34
CA PRO A 34 -13.74 -1.32 -7.53
C PRO A 34 -15.13 -1.37 -8.18
N ARG A 35 -15.18 -1.60 -9.50
CA ARG A 35 -16.45 -1.74 -10.22
C ARG A 35 -17.26 -2.92 -9.72
N THR A 36 -18.58 -2.78 -9.67
CA THR A 36 -19.49 -3.86 -9.23
C THR A 36 -19.43 -5.15 -10.06
N LYS A 37 -18.97 -5.08 -11.32
CA LYS A 37 -18.80 -6.25 -12.19
C LYS A 37 -17.45 -6.20 -12.89
N PRO A 38 -16.76 -7.36 -13.01
CA PRO A 38 -15.53 -7.47 -13.77
C PRO A 38 -15.75 -7.04 -15.22
N LEU A 39 -14.68 -6.59 -15.87
CA LEU A 39 -14.67 -6.42 -17.32
C LEU A 39 -14.91 -7.78 -17.97
N ARG A 40 -15.78 -7.80 -18.97
CA ARG A 40 -16.09 -9.03 -19.71
C ARG A 40 -14.87 -9.43 -20.53
N ALA A 41 -14.46 -10.69 -20.37
CA ALA A 41 -13.39 -11.32 -21.16
C ALA A 41 -13.55 -11.03 -22.67
N GLY A 42 -12.50 -10.50 -23.29
CA GLY A 42 -12.43 -10.15 -24.71
C GLY A 42 -13.15 -8.86 -25.09
N SER A 43 -13.78 -8.14 -24.15
CA SER A 43 -14.53 -6.91 -24.47
C SER A 43 -13.62 -5.74 -24.86
N ALA A 44 -14.17 -4.79 -25.63
CA ALA A 44 -13.45 -3.56 -25.99
C ALA A 44 -12.98 -2.76 -24.75
N LYS A 45 -13.75 -2.77 -23.66
CA LYS A 45 -13.38 -2.10 -22.40
C LYS A 45 -12.18 -2.77 -21.73
N GLU A 46 -12.14 -4.10 -21.70
CA GLU A 46 -10.98 -4.85 -21.20
C GLU A 46 -9.74 -4.62 -22.05
N GLN A 47 -9.89 -4.65 -23.38
CA GLN A 47 -8.78 -4.38 -24.30
C GLN A 47 -8.26 -2.96 -24.15
N ALA A 48 -9.14 -1.98 -23.96
CA ALA A 48 -8.74 -0.59 -23.71
C ALA A 48 -7.99 -0.44 -22.38
N ALA A 49 -8.47 -1.05 -21.30
CA ALA A 49 -7.79 -1.06 -20.01
C ALA A 49 -6.41 -1.73 -20.09
N ARG A 50 -6.32 -2.87 -20.78
CA ARG A 50 -5.05 -3.57 -21.03
C ARG A 50 -4.06 -2.67 -21.76
N ARG A 51 -4.45 -2.10 -22.90
CA ARG A 51 -3.59 -1.20 -23.69
C ARG A 51 -3.15 0.03 -22.90
N TYR A 52 -4.04 0.59 -22.08
CA TYR A 52 -3.72 1.71 -21.21
C TYR A 52 -2.59 1.35 -20.24
N VAL A 53 -2.77 0.26 -19.50
CA VAL A 53 -1.78 -0.23 -18.51
C VAL A 53 -0.45 -0.57 -19.19
N GLU A 54 -0.48 -1.26 -20.33
CA GLU A 54 0.72 -1.60 -21.10
C GLU A 54 1.48 -0.34 -21.56
N ASN A 55 0.78 0.66 -22.09
CA ASN A 55 1.39 1.91 -22.52
C ASN A 55 1.99 2.69 -21.35
N LYS A 56 1.31 2.73 -20.20
CA LYS A 56 1.81 3.39 -18.99
C LYS A 56 3.02 2.67 -18.40
N LEU A 57 3.00 1.34 -18.31
CA LEU A 57 4.16 0.55 -17.86
C LEU A 57 5.35 0.70 -18.82
N LEU A 58 5.12 0.75 -20.12
CA LEU A 58 6.16 1.02 -21.11
C LEU A 58 6.75 2.43 -20.92
N HIS A 59 5.90 3.42 -20.62
CA HIS A 59 6.35 4.77 -20.30
C HIS A 59 7.21 4.80 -19.03
N VAL A 60 6.79 4.12 -17.95
CA VAL A 60 7.57 3.97 -16.72
C VAL A 60 8.94 3.35 -17.01
N ALA A 61 8.98 2.24 -17.75
CA ALA A 61 10.24 1.59 -18.11
C ALA A 61 11.17 2.51 -18.91
N ARG A 62 10.64 3.27 -19.88
CA ARG A 62 11.41 4.24 -20.68
C ARG A 62 11.98 5.37 -19.81
N ARG A 63 11.16 5.97 -18.94
CA ARG A 63 11.60 7.02 -18.01
C ARG A 63 12.66 6.50 -17.03
N TYR A 64 12.55 5.26 -16.59
CA TYR A 64 13.56 4.63 -15.74
C TYR A 64 14.88 4.43 -16.49
N THR A 65 14.87 3.92 -17.73
CA THR A 65 16.09 3.80 -18.54
C THR A 65 16.75 5.15 -18.79
N LYS A 66 15.95 6.17 -19.16
CA LYS A 66 16.43 7.53 -19.43
C LYS A 66 17.08 8.23 -18.24
N LYS A 67 16.86 7.76 -17.00
CA LYS A 67 17.58 8.25 -15.81
C LYS A 67 19.09 8.01 -15.90
N PHE A 68 19.51 6.94 -16.57
CA PHE A 68 20.91 6.51 -16.65
C PHE A 68 21.59 6.95 -17.96
N GLU A 69 20.87 7.68 -18.81
CA GLU A 69 21.36 8.20 -20.08
C GLU A 69 21.56 9.72 -19.97
N ASP A 70 22.52 10.26 -20.71
CA ASP A 70 22.68 11.71 -20.82
C ASP A 70 21.50 12.32 -21.60
N PRO A 71 21.04 13.54 -21.25
CA PRO A 71 19.94 14.19 -21.96
C PRO A 71 20.32 14.45 -23.43
N GLU A 72 19.64 13.80 -24.37
CA GLU A 72 19.82 14.07 -25.80
C GLU A 72 18.85 15.14 -26.30
N GLU A 73 19.34 16.03 -27.15
CA GLU A 73 18.53 17.10 -27.73
C GLU A 73 17.51 16.52 -28.73
N GLY A 74 16.23 16.62 -28.42
CA GLY A 74 15.13 16.06 -29.22
C GLY A 74 14.41 14.86 -28.59
N ASP A 75 14.83 14.42 -27.40
CA ASP A 75 14.12 13.38 -26.67
C ASP A 75 12.73 13.84 -26.21
N THR A 76 11.73 12.98 -26.42
CA THR A 76 10.33 13.25 -26.02
C THR A 76 10.00 12.76 -24.62
N VAL A 77 10.91 12.02 -23.98
CA VAL A 77 10.68 11.37 -22.68
C VAL A 77 11.85 11.69 -21.75
N THR A 78 11.55 12.39 -20.66
CA THR A 78 12.53 12.72 -19.61
C THR A 78 12.67 11.58 -18.60
N GLY A 79 13.91 11.32 -18.18
CA GLY A 79 14.20 10.35 -17.13
C GLY A 79 13.53 10.69 -15.79
N TYR A 80 13.41 9.70 -14.90
CA TYR A 80 12.95 9.95 -13.53
C TYR A 80 14.04 10.64 -12.70
N VAL A 81 13.66 11.69 -11.97
CA VAL A 81 14.58 12.39 -11.06
C VAL A 81 14.46 11.93 -9.61
N SER A 82 13.30 11.39 -9.20
CA SER A 82 13.04 10.97 -7.82
C SER A 82 12.16 9.73 -7.75
N MET A 83 12.17 9.05 -6.59
CA MET A 83 11.26 7.93 -6.32
C MET A 83 9.80 8.39 -6.23
N LYS A 84 9.55 9.66 -5.86
CA LYS A 84 8.21 10.27 -5.84
C LYS A 84 7.52 10.20 -7.20
N GLU A 85 8.25 10.53 -8.28
CA GLU A 85 7.69 10.46 -9.64
C GLU A 85 7.35 9.02 -10.06
N VAL A 86 8.25 8.07 -9.77
CA VAL A 86 8.02 6.64 -10.03
C VAL A 86 6.78 6.16 -9.27
N ALA A 87 6.70 6.49 -7.98
CA ALA A 87 5.62 6.07 -7.11
C ALA A 87 4.27 6.63 -7.59
N ASN A 88 4.23 7.88 -8.03
CA ASN A 88 3.02 8.49 -8.58
C ASN A 88 2.54 7.79 -9.86
N ASP A 89 3.44 7.51 -10.81
CA ASP A 89 3.09 6.81 -12.05
C ASP A 89 2.61 5.37 -11.77
N LEU A 90 3.26 4.64 -10.85
CA LEU A 90 2.82 3.30 -10.46
C LEU A 90 1.49 3.31 -9.71
N SER A 91 1.28 4.29 -8.82
CA SER A 91 0.04 4.49 -8.07
C SER A 91 -1.16 4.64 -9.01
N GLU A 92 -1.03 5.46 -10.06
CA GLU A 92 -2.07 5.66 -11.07
C GLU A 92 -2.43 4.35 -11.80
N ILE A 93 -1.41 3.55 -12.14
CA ILE A 93 -1.62 2.26 -12.82
C ILE A 93 -2.34 1.27 -11.89
N ILE A 94 -1.95 1.23 -10.62
CA ILE A 94 -2.58 0.37 -9.62
C ILE A 94 -4.06 0.75 -9.44
N ASP A 95 -4.40 2.04 -9.39
CA ASP A 95 -5.78 2.50 -9.25
C ASP A 95 -6.66 2.06 -10.42
N VAL A 96 -6.14 2.15 -11.65
CA VAL A 96 -6.87 1.70 -12.85
C VAL A 96 -7.03 0.18 -12.87
N LEU A 97 -5.99 -0.57 -12.49
CA LEU A 97 -6.06 -2.02 -12.37
C LEU A 97 -7.09 -2.43 -11.32
N TRP A 98 -7.04 -1.83 -10.14
CA TRP A 98 -7.98 -2.10 -9.06
C TRP A 98 -9.42 -1.78 -9.45
N LEU A 99 -9.65 -0.60 -10.03
CA LEU A 99 -10.96 -0.18 -10.54
C LEU A 99 -11.54 -1.16 -11.57
N SER A 100 -10.71 -1.84 -12.36
CA SER A 100 -11.17 -2.81 -13.37
C SER A 100 -11.98 -3.97 -12.78
N GLY A 101 -11.76 -4.32 -11.51
CA GLY A 101 -12.40 -5.46 -10.83
C GLY A 101 -12.21 -6.78 -11.58
N THR A 102 -11.12 -6.95 -12.33
CA THR A 102 -10.92 -8.09 -13.24
C THR A 102 -9.66 -8.86 -12.83
N PRO A 103 -9.78 -9.94 -12.03
CA PRO A 103 -8.61 -10.62 -11.42
C PRO A 103 -7.55 -11.07 -12.43
N ASN A 104 -7.97 -11.66 -13.56
CA ASN A 104 -7.06 -12.10 -14.63
C ASN A 104 -6.28 -10.95 -15.29
N LEU A 105 -6.76 -9.71 -15.19
CA LEU A 105 -6.04 -8.52 -15.61
C LEU A 105 -5.17 -8.01 -14.44
N GLN A 106 -5.76 -7.89 -13.26
CA GLN A 106 -5.12 -7.34 -12.07
C GLN A 106 -3.86 -8.11 -11.65
N ILE A 107 -3.97 -9.41 -11.41
CA ILE A 107 -2.90 -10.24 -10.84
C ILE A 107 -1.58 -10.14 -11.63
N PRO A 108 -1.54 -10.39 -12.95
CA PRO A 108 -0.27 -10.37 -13.67
C PRO A 108 0.39 -8.97 -13.70
N TYR A 109 -0.39 -7.90 -13.85
CA TYR A 109 0.18 -6.55 -13.89
C TYR A 109 0.59 -6.06 -12.49
N LEU A 110 -0.19 -6.34 -11.44
CA LEU A 110 0.18 -6.00 -10.06
C LEU A 110 1.46 -6.74 -9.65
N LEU A 111 1.64 -8.00 -10.01
CA LEU A 111 2.90 -8.74 -9.78
C LEU A 111 4.08 -8.10 -10.50
N ASN A 112 3.89 -7.57 -11.71
CA ASN A 112 4.95 -6.85 -12.43
C ASN A 112 5.30 -5.51 -11.77
N ILE A 113 4.29 -4.78 -11.28
CA ILE A 113 4.50 -3.53 -10.54
C ILE A 113 5.22 -3.80 -9.22
N ALA A 114 4.81 -4.82 -8.48
CA ALA A 114 5.47 -5.23 -7.23
C ALA A 114 6.93 -5.64 -7.48
N LEU A 115 7.22 -6.35 -8.58
CA LEU A 115 8.59 -6.65 -8.98
C LEU A 115 9.41 -5.37 -9.26
N THR A 116 8.80 -4.33 -9.83
CA THR A 116 9.49 -3.04 -10.03
C THR A 116 9.89 -2.43 -8.68
N MET A 117 9.04 -2.59 -7.67
CA MET A 117 9.28 -2.09 -6.31
C MET A 117 10.39 -2.83 -5.56
N THR A 118 10.89 -3.99 -6.01
CA THR A 118 12.06 -4.63 -5.40
C THR A 118 13.38 -3.99 -5.82
N THR A 119 13.37 -3.25 -6.94
CA THR A 119 14.60 -2.77 -7.59
C THR A 119 14.69 -1.25 -7.61
N TYR A 120 13.61 -0.57 -7.99
CA TYR A 120 13.64 0.86 -8.28
C TYR A 120 13.98 1.72 -7.06
N PRO A 121 13.43 1.47 -5.85
CA PRO A 121 13.74 2.29 -4.67
C PRO A 121 15.24 2.41 -4.37
N THR A 122 16.04 1.37 -4.65
CA THR A 122 17.51 1.39 -4.46
C THR A 122 18.26 2.34 -5.41
N LYS A 123 17.59 2.92 -6.41
CA LYS A 123 18.20 3.76 -7.46
C LYS A 123 17.89 5.25 -7.32
N PHE A 124 17.17 5.62 -6.27
CA PHE A 124 16.81 7.00 -5.98
C PHE A 124 17.13 7.30 -4.51
N PRO A 125 17.29 8.58 -4.16
CA PRO A 125 17.15 8.98 -2.76
C PRO A 125 15.81 8.46 -2.22
N PRO A 126 15.76 8.03 -0.95
CA PRO A 126 14.51 7.57 -0.35
C PRO A 126 13.41 8.62 -0.45
N ALA A 127 12.18 8.15 -0.64
CA ALA A 127 10.98 8.98 -0.57
C ALA A 127 9.92 8.20 0.20
N PRO A 128 10.03 8.12 1.55
CA PRO A 128 9.23 7.23 2.39
C PRO A 128 7.73 7.36 2.12
N ALA A 129 7.20 8.58 2.18
CA ALA A 129 5.79 8.90 1.97
C ALA A 129 5.14 8.18 0.79
N THR A 130 5.66 8.48 -0.40
CA THR A 130 5.08 8.02 -1.65
C THR A 130 5.40 6.56 -1.91
N THR A 131 6.55 6.08 -1.41
CA THR A 131 6.93 4.67 -1.52
C THR A 131 5.99 3.80 -0.69
N PHE A 132 5.75 4.15 0.58
CA PHE A 132 4.80 3.41 1.43
C PHE A 132 3.37 3.55 0.95
N ALA A 133 2.95 4.68 0.38
CA ALA A 133 1.63 4.81 -0.23
C ALA A 133 1.40 3.76 -1.33
N VAL A 134 2.38 3.54 -2.21
CA VAL A 134 2.31 2.50 -3.25
C VAL A 134 2.33 1.09 -2.64
N LEU A 135 3.18 0.84 -1.65
CA LEU A 135 3.27 -0.46 -1.00
C LEU A 135 1.97 -0.83 -0.26
N ARG A 136 1.31 0.13 0.40
CA ARG A 136 -0.01 -0.08 1.04
C ARG A 136 -1.09 -0.42 0.01
N LYS A 137 -1.05 0.19 -1.19
CA LYS A 137 -1.95 -0.17 -2.30
C LYS A 137 -1.73 -1.60 -2.77
N LEU A 138 -0.47 -2.00 -2.97
CA LEU A 138 -0.12 -3.35 -3.40
C LEU A 138 -0.50 -4.37 -2.32
N ASP A 139 -0.23 -4.08 -1.04
CA ASP A 139 -0.58 -4.95 0.07
C ASP A 139 -2.10 -5.18 0.15
N HIS A 140 -2.89 -4.10 0.12
CA HIS A 140 -4.35 -4.21 0.12
C HIS A 140 -4.85 -5.01 -1.09
N ALA A 141 -4.34 -4.71 -2.29
CA ALA A 141 -4.80 -5.37 -3.51
C ALA A 141 -4.46 -6.86 -3.50
N PHE A 142 -3.23 -7.24 -3.12
CA PHE A 142 -2.84 -8.64 -3.06
C PHE A 142 -3.57 -9.40 -1.95
N ALA A 143 -3.64 -8.87 -0.73
CA ALA A 143 -4.39 -9.47 0.36
C ALA A 143 -5.86 -9.69 -0.02
N SER A 144 -6.49 -8.69 -0.66
CA SER A 144 -7.88 -8.82 -1.10
C SER A 144 -8.07 -9.86 -2.23
N LEU A 145 -7.15 -9.93 -3.19
CA LEU A 145 -7.16 -10.95 -4.25
C LEU A 145 -6.86 -12.37 -3.73
N LEU A 146 -6.09 -12.47 -2.64
CA LEU A 146 -5.85 -13.70 -1.89
C LEU A 146 -7.04 -14.05 -0.98
N LYS A 147 -7.84 -13.10 -0.53
CA LYS A 147 -9.05 -13.45 0.22
C LYS A 147 -10.23 -13.77 -0.70
N GLY A 148 -10.30 -13.10 -1.84
CA GLY A 148 -11.47 -13.04 -2.72
C GLY A 148 -12.53 -12.03 -2.25
N GLU A 149 -12.21 -11.26 -1.23
CA GLU A 149 -13.01 -10.22 -0.58
C GLU A 149 -12.09 -9.03 -0.36
N ASP A 150 -12.63 -7.82 -0.38
CA ASP A 150 -11.89 -6.63 0.01
C ASP A 150 -11.42 -6.79 1.47
N TYR A 151 -10.12 -6.64 1.68
CA TYR A 151 -9.49 -7.01 2.94
C TYR A 151 -10.02 -6.23 4.15
N VAL A 152 -10.41 -4.96 3.92
CA VAL A 152 -10.89 -4.05 4.97
C VAL A 152 -12.40 -4.16 5.16
N THR A 153 -13.17 -4.14 4.09
CA THR A 153 -14.64 -4.10 4.16
C THR A 153 -15.29 -5.49 4.24
N GLY A 154 -14.59 -6.54 3.82
CA GLY A 154 -15.11 -7.90 3.71
C GLY A 154 -16.08 -8.11 2.54
N GLU A 155 -16.25 -7.11 1.66
CA GLU A 155 -17.13 -7.25 0.49
C GLU A 155 -16.51 -8.19 -0.55
N ILE A 156 -17.31 -9.12 -1.09
CA ILE A 156 -16.84 -10.04 -2.14
C ILE A 156 -16.35 -9.25 -3.35
N LEU A 157 -15.12 -9.54 -3.78
CA LEU A 157 -14.55 -8.85 -4.91
C LEU A 157 -15.25 -9.22 -6.23
N PRO A 158 -15.34 -8.27 -7.17
CA PRO A 158 -15.79 -8.55 -8.52
C PRO A 158 -14.96 -9.67 -9.16
N GLY A 159 -15.64 -10.66 -9.75
CA GLY A 159 -14.99 -11.85 -10.31
C GLY A 159 -14.85 -13.02 -9.35
N PHE A 160 -15.13 -12.85 -8.05
CA PHE A 160 -15.04 -13.90 -7.02
C PHE A 160 -16.39 -14.50 -6.61
N MET A 161 -17.48 -14.18 -7.32
CA MET A 161 -18.82 -14.70 -7.00
C MET A 161 -18.91 -16.24 -7.05
N SER A 162 -18.02 -16.89 -7.81
CA SER A 162 -17.91 -18.35 -7.90
C SER A 162 -16.83 -18.93 -6.97
N GLY A 163 -16.38 -18.14 -6.00
CA GLY A 163 -15.35 -18.49 -5.03
C GLY A 163 -13.93 -18.08 -5.42
N ARG A 164 -12.96 -18.49 -4.60
CA ARG A 164 -11.55 -18.07 -4.64
C ARG A 164 -10.75 -18.54 -5.86
N ARG A 165 -11.34 -19.38 -6.74
CA ARG A 165 -10.67 -19.94 -7.94
C ARG A 165 -10.31 -18.89 -9.00
N ALA A 166 -10.98 -17.74 -8.99
CA ALA A 166 -10.67 -16.64 -9.89
C ALA A 166 -9.46 -15.79 -9.43
N GLY A 167 -8.97 -16.02 -8.20
CA GLY A 167 -7.81 -15.31 -7.65
C GLY A 167 -6.48 -15.92 -8.08
N MET A 168 -5.45 -15.66 -7.29
CA MET A 168 -4.08 -16.12 -7.57
C MET A 168 -3.99 -17.65 -7.63
N SER A 169 -3.35 -18.16 -8.68
CA SER A 169 -2.96 -19.56 -8.78
C SER A 169 -1.84 -19.91 -7.78
N GLN A 170 -1.55 -21.19 -7.59
CA GLN A 170 -0.42 -21.61 -6.73
C GLN A 170 0.91 -20.99 -7.18
N THR A 171 1.15 -20.92 -8.49
CA THR A 171 2.34 -20.27 -9.05
C THR A 171 2.36 -18.77 -8.79
N ASP A 172 1.22 -18.09 -8.92
CA ASP A 172 1.12 -16.66 -8.60
C ASP A 172 1.39 -16.41 -7.12
N MET A 173 0.89 -17.26 -6.23
CA MET A 173 1.09 -17.14 -4.78
C MET A 173 2.55 -17.33 -4.39
N VAL A 174 3.23 -18.34 -4.92
CA VAL A 174 4.68 -18.55 -4.67
C VAL A 174 5.49 -17.37 -5.20
N ARG A 175 5.15 -16.86 -6.38
CA ARG A 175 5.80 -15.68 -6.96
C ARG A 175 5.54 -14.42 -6.11
N CYS A 176 4.29 -14.20 -5.70
CA CYS A 176 3.90 -13.09 -4.84
C CYS A 176 4.71 -13.14 -3.54
N ARG A 177 4.77 -14.31 -2.88
CA ARG A 177 5.55 -14.53 -1.66
C ARG A 177 7.01 -14.12 -1.80
N SER A 178 7.69 -14.60 -2.84
CA SER A 178 9.09 -14.23 -3.09
C SER A 178 9.24 -12.72 -3.26
N ILE A 179 8.38 -12.08 -4.07
CA ILE A 179 8.46 -10.64 -4.34
C ILE A 179 8.22 -9.82 -3.07
N VAL A 180 7.24 -10.17 -2.25
CA VAL A 180 6.94 -9.41 -1.03
C VAL A 180 8.01 -9.60 0.04
N GLU A 181 8.57 -10.81 0.19
CA GLU A 181 9.70 -11.06 1.09
C GLU A 181 10.94 -10.25 0.67
N ASP A 182 11.29 -10.28 -0.62
CA ASP A 182 12.40 -9.50 -1.17
C ASP A 182 12.19 -7.98 -0.99
N THR A 183 10.97 -7.51 -1.22
CA THR A 183 10.64 -6.08 -1.04
C THR A 183 10.79 -5.66 0.41
N ARG A 184 10.35 -6.48 1.37
CA ARG A 184 10.43 -6.16 2.81
C ARG A 184 11.88 -6.00 3.26
N VAL A 185 12.75 -6.93 2.86
CA VAL A 185 14.19 -6.84 3.17
C VAL A 185 14.79 -5.58 2.55
N MET A 186 14.53 -5.34 1.27
CA MET A 186 15.06 -4.16 0.58
C MET A 186 14.57 -2.83 1.19
N ILE A 187 13.29 -2.73 1.58
CA ILE A 187 12.77 -1.50 2.20
C ILE A 187 13.41 -1.25 3.56
N VAL A 188 13.67 -2.29 4.36
CA VAL A 188 14.44 -2.14 5.59
C VAL A 188 15.82 -1.54 5.28
N ASP A 189 16.53 -2.07 4.28
CA ASP A 189 17.87 -1.59 3.93
C ASP A 189 17.86 -0.14 3.43
N VAL A 190 16.91 0.22 2.56
CA VAL A 190 16.82 1.56 1.96
C VAL A 190 16.38 2.60 2.99
N MET A 191 15.37 2.28 3.81
CA MET A 191 14.72 3.26 4.68
C MET A 191 15.37 3.36 6.07
N SER A 192 16.04 2.31 6.57
CA SER A 192 16.72 2.39 7.88
C SER A 192 17.94 3.32 7.86
N SER A 193 18.50 3.59 6.68
CA SER A 193 19.59 4.56 6.51
C SER A 193 19.18 6.00 6.81
N GLU A 194 17.87 6.30 6.86
CA GLU A 194 17.34 7.62 7.25
C GLU A 194 17.13 7.77 8.77
N ILE A 195 17.08 6.65 9.50
CA ILE A 195 16.88 6.63 10.96
C ILE A 195 18.20 6.90 11.71
N GLU A 196 19.35 6.66 11.08
CA GLU A 196 20.66 6.92 11.69
C GLU A 196 20.94 8.43 11.71
N PRO A 197 21.15 9.05 12.89
CA PRO A 197 21.50 10.45 12.96
C PRO A 197 22.85 10.65 12.26
N GLN A 198 22.88 11.50 11.23
CA GLN A 198 24.14 11.94 10.66
C GLN A 198 25.01 12.49 11.81
N PRO A 199 26.29 12.09 11.93
CA PRO A 199 27.16 12.71 12.91
C PRO A 199 27.24 14.19 12.58
N GLU A 200 26.70 15.01 13.49
CA GLU A 200 26.84 16.45 13.55
C GLU A 200 28.28 16.80 13.19
N THR A 201 28.51 17.27 11.96
CA THR A 201 29.80 17.84 11.63
C THR A 201 29.86 19.14 12.40
N GLU A 202 30.62 19.15 13.50
CA GLU A 202 30.95 20.34 14.29
C GLU A 202 31.48 21.44 13.36
N ASN A 203 30.60 22.25 12.79
CA ASN A 203 30.96 23.47 12.13
C ASN A 203 30.75 24.59 13.14
N GLY A 204 31.80 24.84 13.92
CA GLY A 204 31.86 25.94 14.87
C GLY A 204 31.63 27.28 14.16
N GLY A 205 30.53 27.94 14.49
CA GLY A 205 30.23 29.29 14.00
C GLY A 205 29.19 29.99 14.87
N LYS A 206 29.64 30.60 15.95
CA LYS A 206 28.85 31.54 16.76
C LYS A 206 28.36 32.73 15.92
N HIS A 207 27.08 33.05 15.96
CA HIS A 207 26.62 34.44 15.96
C HIS A 207 25.24 34.59 16.62
N ASP A 208 25.21 35.44 17.63
CA ASP A 208 24.05 35.92 18.38
C ASP A 208 23.25 36.99 17.61
N GLY A 209 21.97 37.17 17.98
CA GLY A 209 21.16 38.39 17.77
C GLY A 209 19.79 38.12 17.09
N ASP A 210 18.68 37.94 17.81
CA ASP A 210 17.81 38.94 18.48
C ASP A 210 16.51 39.25 17.70
N GLY A 211 15.35 38.98 18.33
CA GLY A 211 14.24 39.94 18.42
C GLY A 211 13.08 39.90 17.41
N GLY A 212 11.87 39.55 17.89
CA GLY A 212 10.62 40.21 17.45
C GLY A 212 9.43 39.29 17.18
N GLY A 213 8.45 39.28 18.09
CA GLY A 213 7.21 38.50 17.97
C GLY A 213 6.05 39.17 17.22
N GLY A 214 4.98 38.42 17.03
CA GLY A 214 3.67 38.90 16.56
C GLY A 214 2.71 37.75 16.25
N ASP A 215 1.84 37.41 17.19
CA ASP A 215 0.64 36.59 16.98
C ASP A 215 -0.35 37.31 16.06
N GLU A 216 -1.03 36.58 15.16
CA GLU A 216 -2.44 36.86 14.83
C GLU A 216 -3.15 35.64 14.21
N LEU A 217 -4.28 35.27 14.83
CA LEU A 217 -5.19 34.20 14.44
C LEU A 217 -6.10 34.64 13.28
N GLY A 218 -6.37 33.73 12.33
CA GLY A 218 -7.37 33.93 11.28
C GLY A 218 -7.85 32.62 10.66
N ASN A 219 -9.01 32.14 11.11
CA ASN A 219 -9.72 30.92 10.69
C ASN A 219 -10.38 31.08 9.31
N GLY A 220 -10.41 30.02 8.46
CA GLY A 220 -11.38 29.94 7.36
C GLY A 220 -11.07 29.06 6.13
N ALA A 221 -11.62 27.84 6.15
CA ALA A 221 -12.24 27.10 5.03
C ALA A 221 -11.38 26.40 3.93
N ASP A 222 -11.46 25.07 3.96
CA ASP A 222 -11.62 24.13 2.83
C ASP A 222 -10.98 24.49 1.48
N SER A 223 -9.75 24.02 1.30
CA SER A 223 -9.28 23.42 0.04
C SER A 223 -8.01 22.62 0.33
N MET A 224 -8.13 21.31 0.55
CA MET A 224 -6.95 20.43 0.57
C MET A 224 -6.41 20.29 -0.85
N ASN A 225 -5.67 21.31 -1.30
CA ASN A 225 -4.74 21.20 -2.41
C ASN A 225 -3.60 20.28 -1.99
N LEU A 226 -3.45 19.17 -2.70
CA LEU A 226 -2.36 18.21 -2.55
C LEU A 226 -1.11 18.73 -3.27
N ASP A 227 -0.70 19.95 -2.91
CA ASP A 227 0.49 20.64 -3.43
C ASP A 227 1.18 21.45 -2.32
N GLY A 228 1.20 20.87 -1.11
CA GLY A 228 2.08 21.30 -0.04
C GLY A 228 3.38 20.50 -0.15
N GLU A 229 4.49 21.19 -0.40
CA GLU A 229 5.84 20.69 -0.15
C GLU A 229 5.98 20.37 1.34
N ASP A 230 5.49 19.19 1.73
CA ASP A 230 5.69 18.64 3.07
C ASP A 230 6.99 17.85 3.07
N ASP A 231 8.10 18.60 3.11
CA ASP A 231 9.42 18.11 3.50
C ASP A 231 9.51 18.10 5.05
N SER A 232 8.40 17.81 5.73
CA SER A 232 8.43 17.51 7.16
C SER A 232 9.21 16.22 7.32
N GLU A 233 10.29 16.29 8.09
CA GLU A 233 11.07 15.15 8.55
C GLU A 233 10.11 14.01 8.93
N TYR A 234 10.08 12.94 8.12
CA TYR A 234 9.26 11.77 8.38
C TYR A 234 9.60 11.27 9.77
N ASP A 235 8.64 11.27 10.70
CA ASP A 235 8.89 10.88 12.08
C ASP A 235 9.52 9.48 12.09
N ASN A 236 10.67 9.33 12.75
CA ASN A 236 11.40 8.06 12.83
C ASN A 236 10.52 6.93 13.40
N ASP A 237 9.61 7.24 14.32
CA ASP A 237 8.66 6.25 14.87
C ASP A 237 7.60 5.85 13.82
N GLU A 238 7.11 6.80 13.03
CA GLU A 238 6.19 6.53 11.92
C GLU A 238 6.88 5.70 10.83
N LEU A 239 8.11 6.07 10.48
CA LEU A 239 8.94 5.36 9.52
C LEU A 239 9.19 3.91 9.95
N ALA A 240 9.57 3.69 11.21
CA ALA A 240 9.77 2.33 11.75
C ALA A 240 8.49 1.48 11.70
N MET A 241 7.34 2.08 12.04
CA MET A 241 6.04 1.40 11.96
C MET A 241 5.66 1.06 10.52
N ASP A 242 5.91 1.96 9.57
CA ASP A 242 5.64 1.74 8.16
C ASP A 242 6.52 0.65 7.56
N ILE A 243 7.82 0.63 7.90
CA ILE A 243 8.75 -0.44 7.52
C ILE A 243 8.22 -1.80 8.01
N ALA A 244 7.76 -1.88 9.27
CA ALA A 244 7.27 -3.12 9.85
C ALA A 244 6.00 -3.65 9.15
N ARG A 245 5.13 -2.73 8.69
CA ARG A 245 3.83 -3.04 8.05
C ARG A 245 3.91 -3.39 6.57
N VAL A 246 5.07 -3.24 5.92
CA VAL A 246 5.22 -3.56 4.50
C VAL A 246 4.76 -4.99 4.21
N TYR A 247 3.72 -5.11 3.38
CA TYR A 247 3.09 -6.38 2.97
C TYR A 247 2.58 -7.27 4.11
N GLU A 248 2.26 -6.71 5.28
CA GLU A 248 1.79 -7.48 6.44
C GLU A 248 0.53 -8.30 6.11
N SER A 249 -0.47 -7.66 5.50
CA SER A 249 -1.76 -8.31 5.17
C SER A 249 -1.58 -9.42 4.14
N THR A 250 -0.77 -9.16 3.11
CA THR A 250 -0.46 -10.11 2.04
C THR A 250 0.28 -11.32 2.58
N MET A 251 1.25 -11.13 3.48
CA MET A 251 2.00 -12.22 4.10
C MET A 251 1.09 -13.13 4.94
N MET A 252 0.16 -12.55 5.69
CA MET A 252 -0.83 -13.30 6.47
C MET A 252 -1.70 -14.19 5.57
N GLU A 253 -2.27 -13.62 4.51
CA GLU A 253 -3.13 -14.34 3.57
C GLU A 253 -2.36 -15.40 2.75
N LEU A 254 -1.11 -15.13 2.38
CA LEU A 254 -0.24 -16.11 1.72
C LEU A 254 0.09 -17.29 2.64
N GLY A 255 0.35 -17.05 3.93
CA GLY A 255 0.58 -18.09 4.93
C GLY A 255 -0.61 -19.04 5.01
N GLU A 256 -1.82 -18.50 5.24
CA GLU A 256 -3.04 -19.30 5.29
C GLU A 256 -3.25 -20.11 3.99
N ARG A 257 -3.07 -19.48 2.83
CA ARG A 257 -3.28 -20.08 1.51
C ARG A 257 -2.29 -21.19 1.16
N LEU A 258 -1.02 -21.00 1.48
CA LEU A 258 0.04 -21.95 1.10
C LEU A 258 0.14 -23.11 2.10
N GLU A 259 -0.18 -22.88 3.37
CA GLU A 259 -0.26 -23.93 4.40
C GLU A 259 -1.52 -24.80 4.26
N SER A 260 -2.62 -24.22 3.77
CA SER A 260 -3.87 -24.96 3.48
C SER A 260 -3.88 -25.67 2.11
N GLY A 261 -2.82 -25.55 1.31
CA GLY A 261 -2.67 -26.30 0.06
C GLY A 261 -2.66 -27.81 0.30
N PRO A 262 -3.02 -28.64 -0.70
CA PRO A 262 -2.96 -30.09 -0.53
C PRO A 262 -1.53 -30.46 -0.15
N SER A 263 -1.35 -30.99 1.06
CA SER A 263 -0.09 -31.55 1.53
C SER A 263 0.46 -32.42 0.41
N ILE A 264 1.60 -32.04 -0.17
CA ILE A 264 2.33 -32.91 -1.09
C ILE A 264 2.62 -34.16 -0.27
N GLY A 265 1.82 -35.19 -0.48
CA GLY A 265 1.94 -36.47 0.19
C GLY A 265 3.29 -37.04 -0.21
N ILE A 266 4.30 -36.80 0.61
CA ILE A 266 5.52 -37.60 0.62
C ILE A 266 5.05 -38.97 1.07
N GLY A 267 4.78 -39.84 0.09
CA GLY A 267 4.49 -41.24 0.33
C GLY A 267 5.67 -41.84 1.07
N HIS A 268 5.50 -42.05 2.37
CA HIS A 268 6.36 -42.92 3.13
C HIS A 268 6.13 -44.33 2.57
N ASN A 269 7.04 -44.75 1.70
CA ASN A 269 7.05 -46.10 1.16
C ASN A 269 7.80 -46.97 2.17
N ASP A 270 7.10 -47.38 3.23
CA ASP A 270 7.62 -48.37 4.16
C ASP A 270 7.41 -49.75 3.54
N SER A 271 8.53 -50.35 3.10
CA SER A 271 8.69 -51.78 2.84
C SER A 271 9.44 -52.42 4.01
#